data_AF-A0A534MAH0-F1
#
_entry.id   AF-A0A534MAH0-F1
#
_cell.length_a   1.000
_cell.length_b   1.000
_cell.length_c   1.000
_cell.angle_alpha   90.00
_cell.angle_beta   90.00
_cell.angle_gamma   90.00
#
_symmetry.space_group_name_H-M   'P 1'
#
loop_
_entity.id
_entity.type
_entity.pdbx_description
1 polymer ?
#
loop_
_entity_poly.entity_id
_entity_poly.type
_entity_poly.pdbx_seq_one_letter_code
_entity_poly.pdbx_strand_id
1 'polypeptide(L)'
;MSKGSTVRSVHRFRREAERRLQRSGLVIILLGSSGRGLDERRDVAHVLARRGIVALVPEDDFPVEIGPSVLEVDVLERSDVDLVFLSIESWGAATEFGQFSSNPRIAPKLRVLVRPEYHPVHSPPGSYLTDLYLTHLVRYGHVYPVDGGRQAPVPSAKALIPMLVERHREIKAFRPLNITK
;
A
#
# COMPACT_ATOMS: atom_id res chain seq x y z
N MET A 1 -35.51 22.84 -20.84
CA MET A 1 -34.90 21.55 -20.42
C MET A 1 -34.99 21.44 -18.91
N SER A 2 -35.75 20.48 -18.40
CA SER A 2 -36.29 20.47 -17.02
C SER A 2 -35.25 20.04 -15.97
N LYS A 3 -35.15 20.79 -14.87
CA LYS A 3 -34.34 20.48 -13.67
C LYS A 3 -34.53 19.02 -13.17
N GLY A 4 -35.67 18.38 -13.46
CA GLY A 4 -35.97 17.00 -13.09
C GLY A 4 -35.27 15.91 -13.90
N SER A 5 -34.68 16.20 -15.07
CA SER A 5 -33.83 15.24 -15.80
C SER A 5 -32.40 15.22 -15.27
N THR A 6 -31.86 16.39 -14.90
CA THR A 6 -30.53 16.55 -14.30
C THR A 6 -30.42 15.84 -12.96
N VAL A 7 -31.41 16.01 -12.07
CA VAL A 7 -31.44 15.35 -10.75
C VAL A 7 -31.48 13.82 -10.88
N ARG A 8 -32.28 13.29 -11.81
CA ARG A 8 -32.33 11.83 -12.08
C ARG A 8 -31.02 11.29 -12.63
N SER A 9 -30.33 12.06 -13.47
CA SER A 9 -29.00 11.69 -13.99
C SER A 9 -27.96 11.60 -12.88
N VAL A 10 -27.94 12.58 -11.96
CA VAL A 10 -27.04 12.61 -10.80
C VAL A 10 -27.26 11.40 -9.88
N HIS A 11 -28.52 11.07 -9.56
CA HIS A 11 -28.82 9.88 -8.73
C HIS A 11 -28.47 8.56 -9.41
N ARG A 12 -28.49 8.49 -10.74
CA ARG A 12 -28.06 7.31 -11.49
C ARG A 12 -26.55 7.16 -11.43
N PHE A 13 -25.81 8.24 -11.72
CA PHE A 13 -24.35 8.26 -11.65
C PHE A 13 -23.85 7.90 -10.26
N ARG A 14 -24.44 8.47 -9.20
CA ARG A 14 -24.08 8.16 -7.81
C ARG A 14 -24.23 6.66 -7.50
N ARG A 15 -25.38 6.06 -7.84
CA ARG A 15 -25.61 4.63 -7.61
C ARG A 15 -24.66 3.75 -8.42
N GLU A 16 -24.30 4.17 -9.63
CA GLU A 16 -23.33 3.47 -10.45
C GLU A 16 -21.93 3.54 -9.86
N ALA A 17 -21.51 4.72 -9.39
CA ALA A 17 -20.24 4.93 -8.69
C ALA A 17 -20.16 4.08 -7.41
N GLU A 18 -21.19 4.10 -6.57
CA GLU A 18 -21.28 3.29 -5.34
C GLU A 18 -21.14 1.79 -5.65
N ARG A 19 -21.80 1.29 -6.70
CA ARG A 19 -21.69 -0.11 -7.11
C ARG A 19 -20.31 -0.47 -7.65
N ARG A 20 -19.65 0.42 -8.40
CA ARG A 20 -18.29 0.19 -8.91
C ARG A 20 -17.29 0.08 -7.77
N LEU A 21 -17.40 0.94 -6.76
CA LEU A 21 -16.58 0.89 -5.55
C LEU A 21 -16.79 -0.39 -4.72
N GLN A 22 -18.03 -0.87 -4.60
CA GLN A 22 -18.31 -2.13 -3.89
C GLN A 22 -17.73 -3.36 -4.59
N ARG A 23 -17.55 -3.31 -5.92
CA ARG A 23 -17.05 -4.44 -6.72
C ARG A 23 -15.53 -4.42 -6.90
N SER A 24 -14.87 -3.30 -6.64
CA SER A 24 -13.43 -3.11 -6.87
C SER A 24 -12.56 -3.66 -5.73
N GLY A 25 -12.93 -4.80 -5.16
CA GLY A 25 -12.23 -5.46 -4.06
C GLY A 25 -10.71 -5.40 -4.23
N LEU A 26 -10.02 -5.17 -3.11
CA LEU A 26 -8.57 -5.06 -3.07
C LEU A 26 -7.97 -6.14 -2.19
N VAL A 27 -6.81 -6.65 -2.60
CA VAL A 27 -5.93 -7.47 -1.76
C VAL A 27 -4.66 -6.69 -1.46
N ILE A 28 -4.41 -6.48 -0.17
CA ILE A 28 -3.30 -5.69 0.36
C ILE A 28 -2.44 -6.58 1.24
N ILE A 29 -1.12 -6.44 1.16
CA ILE A 29 -0.18 -7.13 2.06
C ILE A 29 0.51 -6.09 2.94
N LEU A 30 0.60 -6.37 4.25
CA LEU A 30 1.21 -5.50 5.25
C LEU A 30 2.48 -6.16 5.80
N LEU A 31 3.63 -5.84 5.21
CA LEU A 31 4.94 -6.35 5.60
C LEU A 31 5.56 -5.50 6.73
N GLY A 32 6.31 -6.16 7.61
CA GLY A 32 6.97 -5.51 8.75
C GLY A 32 8.25 -6.23 9.16
N SER A 33 8.90 -5.76 10.23
CA SER A 33 10.19 -6.27 10.69
C SER A 33 10.07 -7.10 11.96
N SER A 34 10.14 -8.43 11.86
CA SER A 34 10.33 -9.35 13.00
C SER A 34 9.41 -9.05 14.20
N GLY A 35 8.10 -8.87 13.95
CA GLY A 35 7.10 -8.59 14.99
C GLY A 35 7.00 -7.14 15.46
N ARG A 36 7.93 -6.24 15.08
CA ARG A 36 7.75 -4.80 15.33
C ARG A 36 6.58 -4.26 14.49
N GLY A 37 5.78 -3.40 15.13
CA GLY A 37 4.58 -2.84 14.51
C GLY A 37 3.51 -3.87 14.14
N LEU A 38 3.59 -5.12 14.66
CA LEU A 38 2.62 -6.18 14.32
C LEU A 38 1.20 -5.82 14.75
N ASP A 39 1.02 -5.34 15.98
CA ASP A 39 -0.30 -4.92 16.47
C ASP A 39 -0.85 -3.73 15.69
N GLU A 40 0.01 -2.79 15.25
CA GLU A 40 -0.42 -1.71 14.38
C GLU A 40 -0.89 -2.24 13.01
N ARG A 41 -0.17 -3.20 12.42
CA ARG A 41 -0.59 -3.84 11.17
C ARG A 41 -1.89 -4.61 11.31
N ARG A 42 -2.09 -5.31 12.43
CA ARG A 42 -3.37 -5.99 12.75
C ARG A 42 -4.51 -5.00 12.90
N ASP A 43 -4.29 -3.88 13.57
CA ASP A 43 -5.26 -2.79 13.69
C ASP A 43 -5.64 -2.22 12.32
N VAL A 44 -4.65 -1.99 11.46
CA VAL A 44 -4.86 -1.53 10.07
C VAL A 44 -5.64 -2.57 9.28
N ALA A 45 -5.28 -3.85 9.37
CA ALA A 45 -6.00 -4.94 8.70
C ALA A 45 -7.47 -4.97 9.15
N HIS A 46 -7.74 -4.81 10.45
CA HIS A 46 -9.11 -4.70 10.97
C HIS A 46 -9.87 -3.50 10.42
N VAL A 47 -9.23 -2.33 10.32
CA VAL A 47 -9.83 -1.13 9.72
C VAL A 47 -10.18 -1.36 8.25
N LEU A 48 -9.28 -1.99 7.48
CA LEU A 48 -9.49 -2.30 6.07
C LEU A 48 -10.57 -3.37 5.86
N ALA A 49 -10.59 -4.41 6.70
CA ALA A 49 -11.59 -5.48 6.64
C ALA A 49 -13.02 -4.94 6.83
N ARG A 50 -13.23 -4.01 7.79
CA ARG A 50 -14.53 -3.33 7.96
C ARG A 50 -14.99 -2.51 6.74
N ARG A 51 -14.09 -2.22 5.82
CA ARG A 51 -14.36 -1.50 4.56
C ARG A 51 -14.48 -2.43 3.35
N GLY A 52 -14.46 -3.75 3.57
CA GLY A 52 -14.54 -4.77 2.53
C GLY A 52 -13.25 -4.95 1.73
N ILE A 53 -12.09 -4.64 2.33
CA ILE A 53 -10.77 -4.81 1.73
C ILE A 53 -10.06 -5.98 2.42
N VAL A 54 -9.48 -6.89 1.64
CA VAL A 54 -8.68 -8.00 2.16
C VAL A 54 -7.29 -7.47 2.46
N ALA A 55 -6.86 -7.55 3.72
CA ALA A 55 -5.54 -7.15 4.16
C ALA A 55 -4.89 -8.34 4.87
N LEU A 56 -3.74 -8.77 4.35
CA LEU A 56 -2.99 -9.90 4.86
C LEU A 56 -1.78 -9.40 5.66
N VAL A 57 -1.60 -9.99 6.85
CA VAL A 57 -0.44 -9.83 7.73
C VAL A 57 0.30 -11.18 7.70
N PRO A 58 1.48 -11.28 7.05
CA PRO A 58 2.14 -12.57 6.85
C PRO A 58 2.31 -13.39 8.11
N GLU A 59 2.60 -12.77 9.25
CA GLU A 59 2.78 -13.47 10.54
C GLU A 59 1.53 -14.21 11.03
N ASP A 60 0.34 -13.79 10.61
CA ASP A 60 -0.93 -14.41 10.99
C ASP A 60 -1.53 -15.25 9.86
N ASP A 61 -1.30 -14.86 8.61
CA ASP A 61 -2.00 -15.41 7.45
C ASP A 61 -1.16 -16.41 6.63
N PHE A 62 0.17 -16.44 6.78
CA PHE A 62 1.05 -17.30 5.98
C PHE A 62 1.52 -18.54 6.76
N PRO A 63 1.73 -19.70 6.09
CA PRO A 63 2.19 -20.92 6.74
C PRO A 63 3.58 -20.73 7.38
N VAL A 64 3.72 -21.10 8.64
CA VAL A 64 4.99 -20.99 9.39
C VAL A 64 6.02 -22.02 8.93
N GLU A 65 5.58 -23.10 8.28
CA GLU A 65 6.46 -24.18 7.79
C GLU A 65 7.21 -23.84 6.49
N ILE A 66 6.81 -22.77 5.79
CA ILE A 66 7.46 -22.32 4.55
C ILE A 66 8.33 -21.10 4.89
N GLY A 67 9.59 -21.12 4.42
CA GLY A 67 10.51 -20.00 4.62
C GLY A 67 9.89 -18.67 4.17
N PRO A 68 9.84 -17.63 5.02
CA PRO A 68 9.17 -16.35 4.72
C PRO A 68 9.60 -15.75 3.37
N SER A 69 10.89 -15.87 3.05
CA SER A 69 11.49 -15.33 1.84
C SER A 69 11.03 -15.96 0.52
N VAL A 70 10.58 -17.22 0.54
CA VAL A 70 10.11 -17.93 -0.66
C VAL A 70 8.64 -17.62 -0.92
N LEU A 71 7.83 -17.65 0.14
CA LEU A 71 6.39 -17.46 0.03
C LEU A 71 6.04 -15.99 -0.24
N GLU A 72 6.84 -15.05 0.29
CA GLU A 72 6.62 -13.62 0.05
C GLU A 72 6.79 -13.26 -1.43
N VAL A 73 7.88 -13.66 -2.10
CA VAL A 73 8.08 -13.27 -3.50
C VAL A 73 6.96 -13.82 -4.40
N ASP A 74 6.65 -15.11 -4.30
CA ASP A 74 5.62 -15.74 -5.13
C ASP A 74 4.24 -15.11 -4.91
N VAL A 75 3.86 -14.86 -3.66
CA VAL A 75 2.58 -14.22 -3.34
C VAL A 75 2.56 -12.76 -3.82
N LEU A 76 3.63 -12.00 -3.58
CA LEU A 76 3.72 -10.59 -3.95
C LEU A 76 3.73 -10.38 -5.49
N GLU A 77 4.23 -11.35 -6.26
CA GLU A 77 4.19 -11.31 -7.71
C GLU A 77 2.77 -11.44 -8.28
N ARG A 78 1.85 -12.11 -7.59
CA ARG A 78 0.51 -12.41 -8.11
C ARG A 78 -0.26 -11.15 -8.51
N SER A 79 -0.93 -11.20 -9.65
CA SER A 79 -1.66 -10.06 -10.21
C SER A 79 -2.90 -9.65 -9.41
N ASP A 80 -3.39 -10.52 -8.52
CA ASP A 80 -4.51 -10.24 -7.62
C ASP A 80 -4.09 -9.49 -6.35
N VAL A 81 -2.78 -9.40 -6.05
CA VAL A 81 -2.23 -8.48 -5.04
C VAL A 81 -2.14 -7.08 -5.62
N ASP A 82 -2.89 -6.15 -5.04
CA ASP A 82 -3.00 -4.77 -5.52
C ASP A 82 -1.90 -3.87 -4.96
N LEU A 83 -1.68 -3.93 -3.64
CA LEU A 83 -0.69 -3.10 -2.94
C LEU A 83 0.05 -3.88 -1.86
N VAL A 84 1.29 -3.49 -1.63
CA VAL A 84 2.16 -4.07 -0.62
C VAL A 84 2.74 -2.91 0.19
N PHE A 85 2.40 -2.83 1.47
CA PHE A 85 3.00 -1.87 2.39
C PHE A 85 4.20 -2.50 3.08
N LEU A 86 5.33 -1.80 3.08
CA LEU A 86 6.57 -2.28 3.68
C LEU A 86 7.14 -1.21 4.61
N SER A 87 7.14 -1.49 5.91
CA SER A 87 7.73 -0.62 6.93
C SER A 87 9.21 -0.94 7.13
N ILE A 88 10.09 0.01 6.83
CA ILE A 88 11.54 -0.18 6.95
C ILE A 88 12.02 0.24 8.35
N GLU A 89 11.92 -0.70 9.30
CA GLU A 89 12.32 -0.48 10.70
C GLU A 89 13.54 -1.32 11.12
N SER A 90 14.04 -2.18 10.23
CA SER A 90 15.20 -3.04 10.47
C SER A 90 16.04 -3.24 9.21
N TRP A 91 17.26 -3.76 9.38
CA TRP A 91 18.12 -4.18 8.28
C TRP A 91 17.54 -5.34 7.46
N GLY A 92 16.74 -6.22 8.09
CA GLY A 92 16.03 -7.29 7.39
C GLY A 92 15.04 -6.72 6.37
N ALA A 93 14.15 -5.83 6.81
CA ALA A 93 13.20 -5.16 5.92
C ALA A 93 13.87 -4.28 4.85
N ALA A 94 15.01 -3.66 5.16
CA ALA A 94 15.80 -2.94 4.15
C ALA A 94 16.36 -3.88 3.07
N THR A 95 16.75 -5.10 3.45
CA THR A 95 17.22 -6.13 2.52
C THR A 95 16.09 -6.65 1.63
N GLU A 96 14.94 -6.96 2.23
CA GLU A 96 13.70 -7.32 1.52
C GLU A 96 13.29 -6.24 0.53
N PHE A 97 13.34 -4.97 0.93
CA PHE A 97 13.08 -3.86 0.03
C PHE A 97 14.02 -3.83 -1.17
N GLY A 98 15.33 -4.06 -0.96
CA GLY A 98 16.30 -4.20 -2.05
C GLY A 98 15.91 -5.30 -3.04
N GLN A 99 15.51 -6.47 -2.53
CA GLN A 99 15.07 -7.58 -3.37
C GLN A 99 13.78 -7.26 -4.12
N PHE A 100 12.74 -6.78 -3.43
CA PHE A 100 11.44 -6.50 -4.03
C PHE A 100 11.46 -5.33 -5.01
N SER A 101 12.26 -4.29 -4.74
CA SER A 101 12.40 -3.13 -5.62
C SER A 101 13.09 -3.47 -6.96
N SER A 102 13.90 -4.53 -6.98
CA SER A 102 14.52 -5.05 -8.20
C SER A 102 13.57 -5.87 -9.07
N ASN A 103 12.46 -6.37 -8.51
CA ASN A 103 11.50 -7.20 -9.21
C ASN A 103 10.42 -6.34 -9.90
N PRO A 104 10.31 -6.35 -11.24
CA PRO A 104 9.38 -5.49 -11.97
C PRO A 104 7.89 -5.82 -11.75
N ARG A 105 7.56 -7.00 -11.22
CA ARG A 105 6.18 -7.39 -10.90
C ARG A 105 5.76 -6.95 -9.49
N ILE A 106 6.73 -6.79 -8.58
CA ILE A 106 6.48 -6.41 -7.18
C ILE A 106 6.66 -4.91 -7.01
N ALA A 107 7.74 -4.34 -7.51
CA ALA A 107 8.12 -2.95 -7.28
C ALA A 107 7.00 -1.92 -7.53
N PRO A 108 6.17 -2.02 -8.58
CA PRO A 108 5.06 -1.06 -8.78
C PRO A 108 3.96 -1.09 -7.70
N LYS A 109 3.83 -2.23 -7.00
CA LYS A 109 2.82 -2.45 -5.93
C LYS A 109 3.31 -1.95 -4.57
N LEU A 110 4.61 -1.77 -4.41
CA LEU A 110 5.22 -1.37 -3.13
C LEU A 110 4.79 0.04 -2.72
N ARG A 111 4.50 0.19 -1.43
CA ARG A 111 4.26 1.44 -0.71
C ARG A 111 5.22 1.43 0.48
N VAL A 112 6.37 2.06 0.29
CA VAL A 112 7.46 2.02 1.28
C VAL A 112 7.18 3.05 2.36
N LEU A 113 7.12 2.61 3.61
CA LEU A 113 6.91 3.46 4.78
C LEU A 113 8.25 3.62 5.51
N VAL A 114 8.67 4.87 5.69
CA VAL A 114 9.97 5.19 6.27
C VAL A 114 9.82 6.25 7.36
N ARG A 115 10.73 6.26 8.32
CA ARG A 115 10.80 7.37 9.28
C ARG A 115 11.24 8.66 8.57
N PRO A 116 10.77 9.85 8.98
CA PRO A 116 11.09 11.11 8.32
C PRO A 116 12.59 11.40 8.21
N GLU A 117 13.38 11.03 9.23
CA GLU A 117 14.83 11.17 9.26
C GLU A 117 15.58 10.31 8.22
N TYR A 118 14.89 9.36 7.57
CA TYR A 118 15.46 8.54 6.49
C TYR A 118 14.81 8.80 5.14
N HIS A 119 13.81 9.67 5.09
CA HIS A 119 13.13 9.99 3.84
C HIS A 119 14.06 10.83 2.94
N PRO A 120 14.24 10.45 1.65
CA PRO A 120 15.26 11.02 0.78
C PRO A 120 15.07 12.51 0.43
N VAL A 121 13.89 13.07 0.69
CA VAL A 121 13.59 14.50 0.48
C VAL A 121 13.76 15.33 1.76
N HIS A 122 13.71 14.70 2.93
CA HIS A 122 13.76 15.39 4.22
C HIS A 122 15.12 15.37 4.88
N SER A 123 16.01 14.48 4.43
CA SER A 123 17.33 14.28 5.03
C SER A 123 18.43 14.32 3.97
N PRO A 124 19.64 14.78 4.32
CA PRO A 124 20.76 14.80 3.39
C PRO A 124 21.05 13.38 2.84
N PRO A 125 21.37 13.25 1.54
CA PRO A 125 21.81 11.97 1.00
C PRO A 125 23.12 11.55 1.67
N GLY A 126 23.24 10.26 2.00
CA GLY A 126 24.45 9.77 2.67
C GLY A 126 24.48 8.27 2.97
N SER A 127 23.44 7.52 2.63
CA SER A 127 23.43 6.06 2.79
C SER A 127 22.86 5.37 1.55
N TYR A 128 23.36 4.16 1.26
CA TYR A 128 22.87 3.32 0.17
C TYR A 128 21.35 3.13 0.20
N LEU A 129 20.77 3.04 1.40
CA LEU A 129 19.34 2.88 1.59
C LEU A 129 18.55 4.16 1.22
N THR A 130 19.12 5.33 1.49
CA THR A 130 18.54 6.62 1.06
C THR A 130 18.48 6.73 -0.46
N ASP A 131 19.53 6.29 -1.17
CA ASP A 131 19.57 6.27 -2.64
C ASP A 131 18.55 5.28 -3.22
N LEU A 132 18.37 4.12 -2.57
CA LEU A 132 17.36 3.16 -2.95
C LEU A 132 15.94 3.73 -2.78
N TYR A 133 15.67 4.45 -1.68
CA TYR A 133 14.41 5.18 -1.50
C TYR A 133 14.21 6.23 -2.58
N LEU A 134 15.22 7.04 -2.88
CA LEU A 134 15.13 8.07 -3.91
C LEU A 134 14.84 7.45 -5.28
N THR A 135 15.54 6.37 -5.62
CA THR A 135 15.33 5.62 -6.86
C THR A 135 13.91 5.10 -6.96
N HIS A 136 13.40 4.46 -5.90
CA HIS A 136 12.04 3.94 -5.87
C HIS A 136 10.99 5.05 -5.92
N LEU A 137 11.23 6.17 -5.23
CA LEU A 137 10.37 7.35 -5.26
C LEU A 137 10.31 7.96 -6.66
N VAL A 138 11.44 8.12 -7.34
CA VAL A 138 11.48 8.67 -8.71
C VAL A 138 10.80 7.74 -9.70
N ARG A 139 11.00 6.42 -9.57
CA ARG A 139 10.49 5.45 -10.53
C ARG A 139 9.02 5.11 -10.35
N TYR A 140 8.55 5.04 -9.10
CA TYR A 140 7.21 4.55 -8.77
C TYR A 140 6.37 5.54 -7.96
N GLY A 141 6.98 6.57 -7.34
CA GLY A 141 6.25 7.61 -6.60
C GLY A 141 5.82 7.23 -5.19
N HIS A 142 6.34 6.13 -4.63
CA HIS A 142 5.73 5.45 -3.49
C HIS A 142 6.67 5.20 -2.31
N VAL A 143 7.26 6.29 -1.81
CA VAL A 143 7.96 6.34 -0.52
C VAL A 143 7.29 7.39 0.35
N TYR A 144 6.87 7.01 1.54
CA TYR A 144 6.06 7.84 2.42
C TYR A 144 6.71 7.98 3.81
N PRO A 145 6.88 9.21 4.31
CA PRO A 145 7.28 9.40 5.68
C PRO A 145 6.09 9.10 6.60
N VAL A 146 6.32 8.28 7.63
CA VAL A 146 5.32 7.97 8.67
C VAL A 146 5.88 8.25 10.06
N ASP A 147 5.03 8.68 10.99
CA ASP A 147 5.43 8.78 12.38
C ASP A 147 5.74 7.37 12.90
N GLY A 148 6.97 7.18 13.41
CA GLY A 148 7.38 5.95 14.08
C GLY A 148 7.12 6.04 15.58
N GLY A 149 6.02 6.67 15.99
CA GLY A 149 5.71 6.98 17.41
C GLY A 149 6.43 8.21 17.99
N ARG A 150 7.14 8.99 17.16
CA ARG A 150 7.66 10.32 17.51
C ARG A 150 6.74 11.37 16.88
N GLN A 151 6.33 12.39 17.62
CA GLN A 151 5.47 13.50 17.15
C GLN A 151 6.17 14.37 16.08
N ALA A 152 6.45 13.79 14.92
CA ALA A 152 6.82 14.51 13.72
C ALA A 152 5.53 14.95 13.00
N PRO A 153 5.53 16.05 12.23
CA PRO A 153 4.35 16.54 11.50
C PRO A 153 4.07 15.70 10.24
N VAL A 154 4.02 14.38 10.40
CA VAL A 154 3.73 13.37 9.37
C VAL A 154 2.67 12.40 9.90
N PRO A 155 1.88 11.74 9.05
CA PRO A 155 0.85 10.82 9.52
C PRO A 155 1.44 9.52 10.08
N SER A 156 0.75 8.88 11.02
CA SER A 156 1.04 7.49 11.40
C SER A 156 0.70 6.51 10.28
N ALA A 157 1.32 5.33 10.30
CA ALA A 157 0.99 4.26 9.36
C ALA A 157 -0.50 3.85 9.47
N LYS A 158 -1.02 3.79 10.71
CA LYS A 158 -2.44 3.54 10.99
C LYS A 158 -3.41 4.52 10.31
N ALA A 159 -3.00 5.78 10.11
CA ALA A 159 -3.80 6.77 9.41
C ALA A 159 -3.55 6.76 7.88
N LEU A 160 -2.29 6.63 7.47
CA LEU A 160 -1.88 6.75 6.08
C LEU A 160 -2.30 5.55 5.23
N ILE A 161 -2.10 4.33 5.72
CA ILE A 161 -2.37 3.11 4.93
C ILE A 161 -3.84 3.05 4.49
N PRO A 162 -4.84 3.19 5.39
CA PRO A 162 -6.24 3.17 4.97
C PRO A 162 -6.58 4.29 3.98
N MET A 163 -5.95 5.45 4.09
CA MET A 163 -6.15 6.56 3.14
C MET A 163 -5.65 6.19 1.74
N LEU A 164 -4.44 5.65 1.63
CA LEU A 164 -3.83 5.27 0.35
C LEU A 164 -4.58 4.12 -0.31
N VAL A 165 -5.00 3.12 0.47
CA VAL A 165 -5.77 1.98 -0.04
C VAL A 165 -7.13 2.42 -0.59
N GLU A 166 -7.83 3.32 0.11
CA GLU A 166 -9.11 3.86 -0.38
C GLU A 166 -8.93 4.65 -1.67
N ARG A 167 -7.91 5.51 -1.72
CA ARG A 167 -7.58 6.25 -2.94
C ARG A 167 -7.29 5.30 -4.11
N HIS A 168 -6.57 4.21 -3.86
CA HIS A 168 -6.30 3.20 -4.88
C HIS A 168 -7.59 2.48 -5.32
N ARG A 169 -8.49 2.15 -4.39
CA ARG A 169 -9.79 1.53 -4.69
C ARG A 169 -10.63 2.40 -5.62
N GLU A 170 -10.67 3.71 -5.34
CA GLU A 170 -11.34 4.69 -6.20
C GLU A 170 -10.72 4.70 -7.59
N ILE A 171 -9.39 4.80 -7.70
CA ILE A 171 -8.69 4.79 -9.00
C ILE A 171 -9.00 3.50 -9.77
N LYS A 172 -8.96 2.33 -9.10
CA LYS A 172 -9.27 1.03 -9.72
C LYS A 172 -10.72 0.96 -10.19
N ALA A 173 -11.68 1.47 -9.41
CA ALA A 173 -13.10 1.47 -9.76
C ALA A 173 -13.44 2.35 -10.97
N PHE A 174 -12.66 3.41 -11.20
CA PHE A 174 -12.89 4.38 -12.27
C PHE A 174 -11.84 4.35 -13.38
N ARG A 175 -10.92 3.38 -13.37
CA ARG A 175 -9.96 3.21 -14.46
C ARG A 175 -10.72 2.80 -15.73
N PRO A 176 -10.48 3.44 -16.89
CA PRO A 176 -11.06 2.99 -18.14
C PRO A 176 -10.60 1.56 -18.44
N LEU A 177 -11.53 0.66 -18.77
CA LEU A 177 -11.24 -0.74 -19.14
C LEU A 177 -10.34 -0.88 -20.39
N ASN A 178 -10.09 0.21 -21.11
CA ASN A 178 -9.36 0.22 -22.37
C ASN A 178 -8.06 1.02 -22.27
N ILE A 179 -7.06 0.50 -21.56
CA ILE A 179 -5.64 0.80 -21.86
C ILE A 179 -4.84 -0.50 -21.73
N THR A 180 -5.19 -1.52 -22.51
CA THR A 180 -4.21 -2.47 -23.04
C THR A 180 -3.70 -1.86 -24.35
N LYS A 181 -2.48 -1.34 -24.33
CA LYS A 181 -1.66 -1.23 -25.54
C LYS A 181 -0.86 -2.51 -25.68
#